data_AF-A0AAU3NM13-F1
#
_entry.id   AF-A0AAU3NM13-F1
#
_cell.length_a   1.000
_cell.length_b   1.000
_cell.length_c   1.000
_cell.angle_alpha   90.00
_cell.angle_beta   90.00
_cell.angle_gamma   90.00
#
_symmetry.space_group_name_H-M   'P 1'
#
loop_
_entity.id
_entity.type
_entity.pdbx_description
1 polymer ?
#
loop_
_entity_poly.entity_id
_entity_poly.type
_entity_poly.pdbx_seq_one_letter_code
_entity_poly.pdbx_strand_id
1 'polypeptide(L)'
;MNGIETPDFIVGYTRILTQAWSSEDFCERLASHPRQVLADNGLEIPRNTVVRIVRSSDAEPDLQAQIEMWQQGAVTGKYILHVPYLPQMDVSDLSDEELGDLAGGAAGCCCSPCCCQSE
;
A
#
# COMPACT_ATOMS: atom_id res chain seq x y z
N MET A 1 10.11 17.29 0.11
CA MET A 1 9.27 16.30 -0.60
C MET A 1 9.16 15.11 0.34
N ASN A 2 8.03 14.93 1.00
CA ASN A 2 7.85 13.81 1.93
C ASN A 2 7.44 12.61 1.07
N GLY A 3 8.41 11.73 0.76
CA GLY A 3 8.11 10.42 0.20
C GLY A 3 7.48 9.53 1.27
N ILE A 4 6.71 8.53 0.84
CA ILE A 4 6.24 7.47 1.75
C ILE A 4 7.43 6.70 2.32
N GLU A 5 7.39 6.36 3.61
CA GLU A 5 8.43 5.53 4.20
C GLU A 5 8.22 4.06 3.79
N THR A 6 9.31 3.29 3.72
CA THR A 6 9.26 1.86 3.38
C THR A 6 8.25 1.05 4.20
N PRO A 7 8.14 1.17 5.55
CA PRO A 7 7.15 0.43 6.31
C PRO A 7 5.71 0.79 5.92
N ASP A 8 5.41 2.07 5.72
CA ASP A 8 4.07 2.51 5.29
C ASP A 8 3.72 1.96 3.92
N PHE A 9 4.69 1.92 3.00
CA PHE A 9 4.51 1.30 1.69
C PHE A 9 4.18 -0.18 1.82
N ILE A 10 4.93 -0.94 2.63
CA ILE A 10 4.71 -2.39 2.81
C ILE A 10 3.30 -2.67 3.33
N VAL A 11 2.84 -1.88 4.31
CA VAL A 11 1.49 -2.03 4.89
C VAL A 11 0.41 -1.75 3.84
N GLY A 12 0.49 -0.62 3.14
CA GLY A 12 -0.48 -0.26 2.11
C GLY A 12 -0.49 -1.25 0.95
N TYR A 13 0.71 -1.68 0.53
CA TYR A 13 0.88 -2.67 -0.53
C TYR A 13 0.27 -4.02 -0.15
N THR A 14 0.55 -4.53 1.05
CA THR A 14 -0.03 -5.79 1.56
C THR A 14 -1.55 -5.75 1.59
N ARG A 15 -2.15 -4.65 2.08
CA ARG A 15 -3.61 -4.46 2.08
C ARG A 15 -4.22 -4.53 0.67
N ILE A 16 -3.55 -3.93 -0.31
CA ILE A 16 -4.00 -3.97 -1.71
C ILE A 16 -3.94 -5.39 -2.25
N LEU A 17 -2.86 -6.12 -1.98
CA LEU A 17 -2.71 -7.50 -2.43
C LEU A 17 -3.82 -8.38 -1.86
N THR A 18 -4.03 -8.35 -0.54
CA THR A 18 -5.09 -9.12 0.13
C THR A 18 -6.48 -8.82 -0.45
N GLN A 19 -6.82 -7.55 -0.64
CA GLN A 19 -8.12 -7.18 -1.22
C GLN A 19 -8.25 -7.57 -2.69
N ALA A 20 -7.19 -7.41 -3.49
CA ALA A 20 -7.17 -7.79 -4.90
C ALA A 20 -7.20 -9.30 -5.12
N TRP A 21 -6.91 -10.09 -4.10
CA TRP A 21 -7.03 -11.54 -4.10
C TRP A 21 -8.41 -12.00 -3.64
N SER A 22 -9.02 -11.29 -2.70
CA SER A 22 -10.32 -11.65 -2.12
C SER A 22 -11.53 -11.04 -2.84
N SER A 23 -11.35 -10.06 -3.73
CA SER A 23 -12.45 -9.34 -4.38
C SER A 23 -12.16 -8.95 -5.83
N GLU A 24 -13.00 -9.44 -6.75
CA GLU A 24 -12.98 -9.02 -8.15
C GLU A 24 -13.46 -7.56 -8.33
N ASP A 25 -14.46 -7.11 -7.56
CA ASP A 25 -14.91 -5.70 -7.55
C ASP A 25 -13.77 -4.76 -7.17
N PHE A 26 -12.95 -5.15 -6.19
CA PHE A 26 -11.76 -4.39 -5.83
C PHE A 26 -10.77 -4.31 -7.00
N CYS A 27 -10.57 -5.40 -7.74
CA CYS A 27 -9.71 -5.41 -8.93
C CYS A 27 -10.23 -4.48 -10.03
N GLU A 28 -11.54 -4.48 -10.29
CA GLU A 28 -12.18 -3.60 -11.27
C GLU A 28 -12.02 -2.13 -10.89
N ARG A 29 -12.23 -1.82 -9.60
CA ARG A 29 -12.01 -0.47 -9.05
C ARG A 29 -10.54 -0.06 -9.10
N LEU A 30 -9.62 -0.97 -8.79
CA LEU A 30 -8.18 -0.72 -8.87
C LEU A 30 -7.74 -0.44 -10.31
N ALA A 31 -8.35 -1.11 -11.30
CA ALA A 31 -8.07 -0.86 -12.72
C ALA A 31 -8.67 0.48 -13.20
N SER A 32 -9.88 0.82 -12.76
CA SER A 32 -10.61 2.00 -13.24
C SER A 32 -10.21 3.29 -12.52
N HIS A 33 -9.95 3.19 -11.22
CA HIS A 33 -9.64 4.31 -10.33
C HIS A 33 -8.40 4.04 -9.46
N PRO A 34 -7.24 3.68 -10.07
CA PRO A 34 -6.06 3.22 -9.33
C PRO A 34 -5.61 4.23 -8.29
N ARG A 35 -5.57 5.51 -8.64
CA ARG A 35 -5.12 6.57 -7.73
C ARG A 35 -5.97 6.68 -6.47
N GLN A 36 -7.28 6.52 -6.59
CA GLN A 36 -8.19 6.59 -5.45
C GLN A 36 -8.00 5.36 -4.56
N VAL A 37 -8.01 4.15 -5.16
CA VAL A 37 -7.82 2.91 -4.42
C VAL A 37 -6.46 2.87 -3.70
N LEU A 38 -5.40 3.36 -4.34
CA LEU A 38 -4.08 3.45 -3.72
C LEU A 38 -4.07 4.41 -2.53
N ALA A 39 -4.67 5.60 -2.68
CA ALA A 39 -4.78 6.57 -1.59
C ALA A 39 -5.62 6.04 -0.41
N ASP A 40 -6.73 5.35 -0.69
CA ASP A 40 -7.58 4.71 0.33
C ASP A 40 -6.79 3.66 1.15
N ASN A 41 -5.71 3.11 0.59
CA ASN A 41 -4.81 2.14 1.23
C ASN A 41 -3.50 2.77 1.75
N GLY A 42 -3.41 4.10 1.84
CA GLY A 42 -2.23 4.82 2.35
C GLY A 42 -1.10 5.02 1.36
N LEU A 43 -1.28 4.60 0.09
CA LEU A 43 -0.33 4.83 -0.99
C LEU A 43 -0.70 6.10 -1.76
N GLU A 44 -0.43 7.25 -1.16
CA GLU A 44 -0.72 8.54 -1.79
C GLU A 44 0.19 8.82 -2.99
N ILE A 45 -0.41 9.31 -4.07
CA ILE A 45 0.30 9.66 -5.30
C ILE A 45 0.04 11.13 -5.64
N PRO A 46 1.06 11.94 -6.00
CA PRO A 46 0.89 13.34 -6.41
C PRO A 46 0.04 13.48 -7.69
N ARG A 47 -0.84 14.48 -7.78
CA ARG A 47 -1.85 14.61 -8.88
C ARG A 47 -1.27 14.62 -10.31
N ASN A 48 -0.05 15.12 -10.50
CA ASN A 48 0.57 15.31 -11.81
C ASN A 48 1.49 14.13 -12.22
N THR A 49 1.09 12.91 -11.91
CA THR A 49 1.90 11.70 -12.14
C THR A 49 1.06 10.61 -12.81
N VAL A 50 1.76 9.70 -13.47
CA VAL A 50 1.17 8.55 -14.15
C VAL A 50 1.16 7.37 -13.19
N VAL A 51 0.03 6.68 -13.11
CA VAL A 51 -0.14 5.47 -12.31
C VAL A 51 -0.48 4.32 -13.24
N ARG A 52 0.23 3.21 -13.10
CA ARG A 52 0.00 2.00 -13.87
C ARG A 52 -0.04 0.80 -12.94
N ILE A 53 -1.13 0.05 -13.01
CA ILE A 53 -1.27 -1.26 -12.35
C ILE A 53 -0.86 -2.32 -13.36
N VAL A 54 0.01 -3.23 -12.97
CA VAL A 54 0.43 -4.38 -13.78
C VAL A 54 -0.03 -5.64 -13.05
N ARG A 55 -0.98 -6.35 -13.66
CA ARG A 55 -1.45 -7.65 -13.18
C ARG A 55 -0.69 -8.75 -13.93
N SER A 56 0.04 -9.61 -13.22
CA SER A 56 0.87 -10.66 -13.82
C SER A 56 0.78 -11.98 -13.07
N SER A 57 0.96 -13.10 -13.79
CA SER A 57 1.13 -14.43 -13.20
C SER A 57 2.60 -14.88 -13.20
N ASP A 58 3.49 -14.08 -13.79
CA ASP A 58 4.93 -14.34 -13.88
C ASP A 58 5.66 -14.02 -12.56
N ALA A 59 6.92 -14.44 -12.47
CA ALA A 59 7.80 -14.07 -11.36
C ALA A 59 7.93 -12.55 -11.28
N GLU A 60 7.18 -11.97 -10.35
CA GLU A 60 7.11 -10.54 -10.10
C GLU A 60 8.39 -10.02 -9.44
N PRO A 61 8.64 -8.69 -9.50
CA PRO A 61 9.68 -8.11 -8.65
C PRO A 61 9.45 -8.55 -7.20
N ASP A 62 10.51 -8.97 -6.52
CA ASP A 62 10.46 -9.18 -5.08
C ASP A 62 10.06 -7.87 -4.38
N LEU A 63 9.62 -7.97 -3.12
CA LEU A 63 9.11 -6.82 -2.37
C LEU A 63 10.11 -5.64 -2.35
N GLN A 64 11.42 -5.91 -2.27
CA GLN A 64 12.44 -4.87 -2.27
C GLN A 64 12.50 -4.16 -3.63
N ALA A 65 12.48 -4.91 -4.73
CA ALA A 65 12.44 -4.35 -6.07
C ALA A 65 11.15 -3.51 -6.32
N GLN A 66 10.01 -3.94 -5.78
CA GLN A 66 8.75 -3.18 -5.84
C GLN A 66 8.82 -1.87 -5.03
N ILE A 67 9.46 -1.88 -3.85
CA ILE A 67 9.71 -0.67 -3.05
C ILE A 67 10.60 0.32 -3.82
N GLU A 68 11.71 -0.16 -4.39
CA GLU A 68 12.63 0.69 -5.16
C GLU A 68 11.93 1.31 -6.37
N MET A 69 11.13 0.52 -7.10
CA MET A 69 10.34 1.01 -8.22
C MET A 69 9.34 2.10 -7.79
N TRP A 70 8.69 1.92 -6.64
CA TRP A 70 7.75 2.90 -6.10
C TRP A 70 8.45 4.22 -5.74
N GLN A 71 9.61 4.13 -5.08
CA GLN A 71 10.43 5.29 -4.73
C GLN A 71 10.95 6.01 -5.99
N GLN A 72 11.37 5.27 -7.01
CA GLN A 72 11.72 5.85 -8.32
C GLN A 72 10.53 6.52 -9.00
N GLY A 73 9.31 6.04 -8.76
CA GLY A 73 8.08 6.69 -9.22
C GLY A 73 7.92 8.11 -8.68
N ALA A 74 8.35 8.37 -7.44
CA ALA A 74 8.35 9.71 -6.84
C ALA A 74 9.31 10.68 -7.53
N VAL A 75 10.41 10.18 -8.09
CA VAL A 75 11.39 10.97 -8.83
C VAL A 75 10.97 11.17 -10.29
N THR A 76 10.47 10.11 -10.92
CA THR A 76 10.15 10.09 -12.36
C THR A 76 8.73 10.56 -12.69
N GLY A 77 7.85 10.62 -11.68
CA GLY A 77 6.42 10.86 -11.85
C GLY A 77 5.66 9.69 -12.47
N LYS A 78 6.25 8.48 -12.48
CA LYS A 78 5.65 7.27 -13.04
C LYS A 78 5.64 6.16 -11.99
N TYR A 79 4.47 5.92 -11.41
CA TYR A 79 4.26 4.89 -10.41
C TYR A 79 3.75 3.63 -11.08
N ILE A 80 4.48 2.53 -10.90
CA ILE A 80 4.10 1.21 -11.38
C ILE A 80 3.94 0.31 -10.16
N LEU A 81 2.76 -0.30 -10.04
CA LEU A 81 2.47 -1.27 -9.00
C LEU A 81 2.18 -2.62 -9.64
N HIS A 82 2.97 -3.62 -9.29
CA HIS A 82 2.71 -5.01 -9.63
C HIS A 82 1.69 -5.59 -8.65
N VAL A 83 0.74 -6.36 -9.16
CA VAL A 83 -0.26 -7.05 -8.35
C VAL A 83 -0.39 -8.45 -8.94
N PRO A 84 0.13 -9.48 -8.28
CA PRO A 84 0.10 -10.82 -8.83
C PRO A 84 -1.33 -11.34 -8.86
N TYR A 85 -1.63 -12.18 -9.84
CA TYR A 85 -2.76 -13.10 -9.68
C TYR A 85 -2.45 -14.09 -8.56
N LEU A 86 -3.46 -14.48 -7.79
CA LEU A 86 -3.31 -15.44 -6.71
C LEU A 86 -2.51 -16.67 -7.20
N PRO A 87 -1.38 -17.03 -6.56
CA PRO A 87 -0.93 -18.42 -6.63
C PRO A 87 -2.07 -19.28 -6.08
N GLN A 88 -2.31 -20.48 -6.62
CA GLN A 88 -3.40 -21.37 -6.20
C GLN A 88 -3.21 -21.95 -4.78
N MET A 89 -2.97 -21.09 -3.79
CA MET A 89 -2.83 -21.43 -2.39
C MET A 89 -3.97 -20.79 -1.62
N ASP A 90 -4.69 -21.65 -0.91
CA ASP A 90 -5.83 -21.39 -0.06
C ASP A 90 -5.58 -20.15 0.84
N VAL A 91 -6.27 -19.05 0.58
CA VAL A 91 -6.15 -17.76 1.30
C VAL A 91 -6.85 -17.76 2.66
N SER A 92 -7.05 -18.94 3.25
CA SER A 92 -7.75 -19.13 4.51
C SER A 92 -6.93 -18.69 5.76
N ASP A 93 -5.69 -18.21 5.59
CA ASP A 93 -4.73 -17.97 6.68
C ASP A 93 -4.35 -16.49 6.92
N LEU A 94 -4.99 -15.52 6.24
CA LEU A 94 -4.84 -14.10 6.56
C LEU A 94 -6.12 -13.59 7.22
N SER A 95 -6.26 -13.83 8.52
CA SER A 95 -7.38 -13.28 9.29
C SER A 95 -7.30 -11.75 9.37
N ASP A 96 -8.43 -11.08 9.13
CA ASP A 96 -8.66 -9.63 9.21
C ASP A 96 -8.14 -8.91 10.48
N GLU A 97 -7.68 -9.65 11.49
CA GLU A 97 -7.35 -9.15 12.83
C GLU A 97 -6.00 -8.41 12.91
N GLU A 98 -5.03 -8.69 12.03
CA GLU A 98 -3.73 -7.97 11.99
C GLU A 98 -3.78 -6.68 11.15
N LEU A 99 -4.81 -6.48 10.33
CA LEU A 99 -4.91 -5.31 9.44
C LEU A 99 -5.51 -4.07 10.12
N GLY A 100 -6.14 -4.24 11.29
CA GLY A 100 -6.78 -3.18 12.07
C GLY A 100 -5.83 -2.30 12.90
N ASP A 101 -4.68 -2.82 13.33
CA ASP A 101 -3.81 -2.14 14.31
C ASP A 101 -2.87 -1.08 13.69
N LEU A 102 -2.64 -1.15 12.37
CA LEU A 102 -1.73 -0.24 11.65
C LEU A 102 -2.41 1.01 11.05
N ALA A 103 -3.73 1.17 11.23
CA ALA A 103 -4.47 2.38 10.82
C ALA A 103 -4.41 3.51 11.87
N GLY A 104 -3.51 3.43 12.85
CA GLY A 104 -3.21 4.49 13.82
C GLY A 104 -2.37 5.63 13.24
N GLY A 105 -2.72 6.12 12.06
CA GLY A 105 -2.11 7.31 11.47
C GLY A 105 -2.56 8.59 12.17
N ALA A 106 -1.99 8.90 13.34
CA ALA A 106 -2.03 10.23 13.90
C ALA A 106 -0.77 10.99 13.46
N ALA A 107 -0.85 11.64 12.29
CA ALA A 107 0.07 12.70 11.93
C ALA A 107 -0.01 13.83 12.98
N GLY A 108 1.07 13.97 13.77
CA GLY A 108 1.50 15.20 14.43
C GLY A 108 0.45 16.03 15.18
N CYS A 109 0.24 15.72 16.45
CA CYS A 109 0.02 16.77 17.44
C CYS A 109 0.99 16.57 18.61
N CYS A 110 1.87 17.55 18.78
CA CYS A 110 2.89 17.72 19.80
C CYS A 110 2.53 17.18 21.19
N CYS A 111 3.17 16.11 21.67
CA CYS A 111 3.21 15.74 23.09
C CYS A 111 4.44 14.89 23.43
N SER A 112 5.63 15.47 23.32
CA SER A 112 6.68 15.23 24.31
C SER A 112 7.39 16.58 24.48
N PRO A 113 7.60 17.08 25.71
CA PRO A 113 8.06 16.30 26.85
C PRO A 113 7.28 16.59 28.16
N CYS A 114 7.48 15.75 29.19
CA CYS A 114 7.11 16.00 30.60
C CYS A 114 5.63 15.87 31.01
N CYS A 115 5.38 14.86 31.87
CA CYS A 115 4.47 14.78 33.03
C CYS A 115 4.19 13.26 33.24
N CYS A 116 5.02 12.50 33.95
CA CYS A 116 5.07 12.42 35.42
C CYS A 116 3.76 12.77 36.14
N GLN A 117 3.34 11.83 37.01
CA GLN A 117 2.30 11.88 38.07
C GLN A 117 0.95 11.30 37.66
N SER A 118 0.63 10.09 38.16
CA SER A 118 -0.26 9.84 39.32
C SER A 118 -1.72 9.86 38.87
N GLU A 119 -2.55 8.86 39.12
CA GLU A 119 -2.82 8.16 40.39
C GLU A 119 -3.04 6.64 40.22
#